data_AF-A0AAE4FFL3-F1
#
_entry.id   AF-A0AAE4FFL3-F1
#
_cell.length_a   1.000
_cell.length_b   1.000
_cell.length_c   1.000
_cell.angle_alpha   90.00
_cell.angle_beta   90.00
_cell.angle_gamma   90.00
#
_symmetry.space_group_name_H-M   'P 1'
#
loop_
_entity.id
_entity.type
_entity.pdbx_description
1 polymer ?
#
loop_
_entity_poly.entity_id
_entity_poly.type
_entity_poly.pdbx_seq_one_letter_code
_entity_poly.pdbx_strand_id
1 'polypeptide(L)'
;EFKMPRHSHYILHDELQGFDVFRYTDINYVFSGDDTRRITFRLVFCKNESDNNILYKLFGDELITLTISVISFYNIDAENNKECDTMFEKPPGAPDLTASEALYLYSTLVDIILRIAETEDIRILTFQAYSEELRRVYDKLVRRYAAARNLDAHIEGACYVIRTDN
;
A
#
# COMPACT_ATOMS: atom_id res chain seq x y z
N GLU A 1 27.54 -20.95 4.25
CA GLU A 1 26.45 -20.03 4.65
C GLU A 1 25.84 -19.41 3.41
N PHE A 2 24.56 -19.67 3.13
CA PHE A 2 23.84 -18.93 2.08
C PHE A 2 23.50 -17.55 2.64
N LYS A 3 24.27 -16.52 2.27
CA LYS A 3 23.88 -15.13 2.50
C LYS A 3 22.63 -14.88 1.67
N MET A 4 21.47 -14.72 2.30
CA MET A 4 20.29 -14.28 1.58
C MET A 4 20.59 -12.91 0.93
N PRO A 5 20.24 -12.69 -0.34
CA PRO A 5 20.43 -11.42 -1.00
C PRO A 5 19.81 -10.30 -0.15
N ARG A 6 20.58 -9.25 0.15
CA ARG A 6 20.13 -8.18 1.05
C ARG A 6 19.18 -7.27 0.27
N HIS A 7 17.87 -7.43 0.48
CA HIS A 7 16.88 -6.46 0.01
C HIS A 7 17.01 -5.17 0.85
N SER A 8 16.76 -4.02 0.24
CA SER A 8 16.76 -2.73 0.95
C SER A 8 15.69 -1.79 0.36
N HIS A 9 15.25 -0.83 1.16
CA HIS A 9 14.32 0.20 0.74
C HIS A 9 14.67 1.55 1.38
N TYR A 10 14.32 2.64 0.71
CA TYR A 10 14.49 4.01 1.21
C TYR A 10 13.25 4.82 0.88
N ILE A 11 12.68 5.48 1.89
CA ILE A 11 11.61 6.45 1.69
C ILE A 11 12.29 7.73 1.19
N LEU A 12 11.85 8.26 0.05
CA LEU A 12 12.51 9.39 -0.62
C LEU A 12 12.13 10.75 -0.03
N HIS A 13 11.08 10.79 0.79
CA HIS A 13 10.58 12.00 1.43
C HIS A 13 10.36 11.76 2.92
N ASP A 14 10.75 12.72 3.75
CA ASP A 14 10.55 12.65 5.20
C ASP A 14 9.08 12.86 5.60
N GLU A 15 8.31 13.54 4.73
CA GLU A 15 6.89 13.84 4.90
C GLU A 15 6.10 13.45 3.64
N LEU A 16 4.80 13.18 3.79
CA LEU A 16 3.92 12.96 2.64
C LEU A 16 3.85 14.23 1.77
N GLN A 17 4.18 14.07 0.49
CA GLN A 17 4.10 15.09 -0.54
C GLN A 17 2.66 15.22 -1.08
N GLY A 18 2.29 16.38 -1.62
CA GLY A 18 0.97 16.62 -2.25
C GLY A 18 0.07 17.57 -1.46
N PHE A 19 -1.20 17.69 -1.88
CA PHE A 19 -2.16 18.65 -1.32
C PHE A 19 -3.54 18.01 -1.12
N ASP A 20 -4.15 18.33 0.02
CA ASP A 20 -5.56 18.08 0.39
C ASP A 20 -6.03 16.63 0.17
N VAL A 21 -6.51 16.33 -1.04
CA VAL A 21 -7.13 15.04 -1.41
C VAL A 21 -6.10 13.99 -1.80
N PHE A 22 -4.91 14.40 -2.26
CA PHE A 22 -3.87 13.50 -2.77
C PHE A 22 -2.55 13.74 -2.05
N ARG A 23 -2.17 12.78 -1.21
CA ARG A 23 -0.87 12.76 -0.54
C ARG A 23 -0.12 11.49 -0.89
N TYR A 24 1.20 11.54 -0.99
CA TYR A 24 2.00 10.38 -1.37
C TYR A 24 3.41 10.42 -0.79
N THR A 25 4.06 9.26 -0.78
CA THR A 25 5.50 9.16 -0.65
C THR A 25 6.05 8.19 -1.67
N ASP A 26 7.25 8.46 -2.16
CA ASP A 26 7.96 7.55 -3.06
C ASP A 26 8.92 6.68 -2.25
N ILE A 27 8.97 5.39 -2.57
CA ILE A 27 9.77 4.39 -1.89
C ILE A 27 10.62 3.68 -2.94
N ASN A 28 11.94 3.82 -2.82
CA ASN A 28 12.89 3.17 -3.68
C ASN A 28 13.26 1.81 -3.10
N TYR A 29 12.99 0.74 -3.84
CA TYR A 29 13.35 -0.63 -3.50
C TYR A 29 14.55 -1.08 -4.32
N VAL A 30 15.57 -1.62 -3.66
CA VAL A 30 16.68 -2.34 -4.30
C VAL A 30 16.59 -3.79 -3.89
N PHE A 31 16.23 -4.64 -4.84
CA PHE A 31 16.06 -6.06 -4.60
C PHE A 31 17.36 -6.82 -4.80
N SER A 32 17.61 -7.80 -3.92
CA SER A 32 18.73 -8.73 -4.03
C SER A 32 20.12 -8.07 -4.02
N GLY A 33 20.21 -6.81 -3.56
CA GLY A 33 21.44 -6.02 -3.59
C GLY A 33 21.90 -5.65 -5.00
N ASP A 34 21.00 -5.73 -5.99
CA ASP A 34 21.28 -5.48 -7.40
C ASP A 34 20.59 -4.20 -7.85
N ASP A 35 21.39 -3.20 -8.23
CA ASP A 35 20.88 -1.91 -8.70
C ASP A 35 20.12 -2.01 -10.03
N THR A 36 20.34 -3.06 -10.83
CA THR A 36 19.52 -3.34 -12.01
C THR A 36 18.13 -3.84 -11.65
N ARG A 37 17.92 -4.28 -10.39
CA ARG A 37 16.64 -4.69 -9.82
C ARG A 37 16.06 -3.62 -8.91
N ARG A 38 16.23 -2.36 -9.30
CA ARG A 38 15.66 -1.21 -8.60
C ARG A 38 14.26 -0.91 -9.11
N ILE A 39 13.32 -0.66 -8.20
CA ILE A 39 11.97 -0.18 -8.54
C ILE A 39 11.58 0.93 -7.56
N THR A 40 11.07 2.03 -8.09
CA THR A 40 10.47 3.09 -7.27
C THR A 40 8.96 2.96 -7.30
N PHE A 41 8.37 2.74 -6.12
CA PHE A 41 6.93 2.72 -5.96
C PHE A 41 6.46 4.03 -5.34
N ARG A 42 5.41 4.61 -5.91
CA ARG A 42 4.65 5.69 -5.28
C ARG A 42 3.56 5.07 -4.42
N LEU A 43 3.57 5.37 -3.13
CA LEU A 43 2.53 5.00 -2.17
C LEU A 43 1.63 6.21 -1.94
N VAL A 44 0.36 6.11 -2.29
CA VAL A 44 -0.63 7.17 -2.27
C VAL A 44 -1.60 6.98 -1.10
N PHE A 45 -1.92 8.08 -0.43
CA PHE A 45 -2.96 8.24 0.58
C PHE A 45 -3.92 9.30 0.09
N CYS A 46 -5.06 8.86 -0.44
CA CYS A 46 -6.14 9.75 -0.86
C CYS A 46 -7.15 9.93 0.26
N LYS A 47 -7.72 11.12 0.40
CA LYS A 47 -8.90 11.32 1.25
C LYS A 47 -10.06 10.48 0.68
N ASN A 48 -10.83 9.82 1.54
CA ASN A 48 -12.04 9.15 1.10
C ASN A 48 -13.12 10.19 0.78
N GLU A 49 -13.26 10.57 -0.49
CA GLU A 49 -14.31 11.49 -0.96
C GLU A 49 -15.61 10.77 -1.33
N SER A 50 -15.59 9.44 -1.45
CA SER A 50 -16.76 8.64 -1.81
C SER A 50 -17.57 8.24 -0.59
N ASP A 51 -18.90 8.31 -0.72
CA ASP A 51 -19.89 7.65 0.15
C ASP A 51 -19.72 6.12 0.06
N ASN A 52 -18.67 5.62 0.71
CA ASN A 52 -18.38 4.22 0.79
C ASN A 52 -19.39 3.59 1.74
N ASN A 53 -20.45 3.00 1.18
CA ASN A 53 -21.53 2.34 1.92
C ASN A 53 -20.99 1.32 2.97
N ILE A 54 -19.87 0.67 2.68
CA ILE A 54 -19.15 -0.19 3.64
C ILE A 54 -18.69 0.58 4.89
N LEU A 55 -18.08 1.75 4.72
CA LEU A 55 -17.58 2.54 5.84
C LEU A 55 -18.74 3.01 6.72
N TYR A 56 -19.85 3.44 6.10
CA TYR A 56 -21.04 3.86 6.85
C TYR A 56 -21.69 2.70 7.60
N LYS A 57 -21.71 1.49 7.01
CA LYS A 57 -22.17 0.28 7.69
C LYS A 57 -21.31 -0.10 8.90
N LEU A 58 -19.99 0.13 8.83
CA LEU A 58 -19.06 -0.26 9.88
C LEU A 58 -18.99 0.76 11.02
N PHE A 59 -19.02 2.06 10.71
CA PHE A 59 -18.71 3.12 11.67
C PHE A 59 -19.87 4.12 11.88
N GLY A 60 -20.88 4.11 11.01
CA GLY A 60 -22.04 5.01 11.11
C GLY A 60 -21.62 6.48 11.21
N ASP A 61 -22.19 7.19 12.20
CA ASP A 61 -21.93 8.61 12.44
C ASP A 61 -20.49 8.89 12.95
N GLU A 62 -19.77 7.88 13.46
CA GLU A 62 -18.37 8.01 13.89
C GLU A 62 -17.47 8.43 12.72
N LEU A 63 -17.84 8.11 11.47
CA LEU A 63 -17.06 8.47 10.29
C LEU A 63 -16.68 9.94 10.20
N ILE A 64 -17.54 10.84 10.67
CA ILE A 64 -17.33 12.29 10.58
C ILE A 64 -16.11 12.73 11.41
N THR A 65 -15.75 11.96 12.45
CA THR A 65 -14.64 12.27 13.35
C THR A 65 -13.37 11.49 13.02
N LEU A 66 -13.42 10.53 12.09
CA LEU A 66 -12.29 9.68 11.74
C LEU A 66 -11.53 10.23 10.54
N THR A 67 -10.20 10.26 10.65
CA THR A 67 -9.32 10.46 9.50
C THR A 67 -9.26 9.18 8.66
N ILE A 68 -9.68 9.27 7.40
CA ILE A 68 -9.76 8.11 6.49
C ILE A 68 -8.84 8.32 5.31
N SER A 69 -8.04 7.31 4.98
CA SER A 69 -7.24 7.31 3.75
C SER A 69 -7.48 6.07 2.90
N VAL A 70 -7.77 6.31 1.62
CA VAL A 70 -7.72 5.30 0.57
C VAL A 70 -6.28 5.14 0.12
N ILE A 71 -5.75 3.93 0.26
CA ILE A 71 -4.37 3.62 -0.08
C ILE A 71 -4.31 2.98 -1.46
N SER A 72 -3.34 3.42 -2.26
CA SER A 72 -2.92 2.72 -3.46
C SER A 72 -1.41 2.82 -3.62
N PHE A 73 -0.80 1.94 -4.41
CA PHE A 73 0.59 2.09 -4.78
C PHE A 73 0.83 1.57 -6.19
N TYR A 74 1.83 2.15 -6.87
CA TYR A 74 2.16 1.79 -8.24
C TYR A 74 3.62 2.10 -8.57
N ASN A 75 4.14 1.48 -9.63
CA ASN A 75 5.49 1.77 -10.11
C ASN A 75 5.48 3.14 -10.80
N ILE A 76 6.29 4.10 -10.33
CA ILE A 76 6.31 5.46 -10.87
C ILE A 76 6.64 5.50 -12.37
N ASP A 77 7.40 4.51 -12.86
CA ASP A 77 7.76 4.42 -14.26
C ASP A 77 6.56 4.08 -15.16
N ALA A 78 5.42 3.66 -14.61
CA ALA A 78 4.19 3.45 -15.36
C ALA A 78 3.37 4.74 -15.57
N GLU A 79 3.53 5.75 -14.71
CA GLU A 79 2.65 6.94 -14.68
C GLU A 79 2.65 7.73 -15.99
N ASN A 80 3.78 7.78 -16.69
CA ASN A 80 3.94 8.52 -17.94
C ASN A 80 4.42 7.64 -19.11
N ASN A 81 4.31 6.32 -18.97
CA ASN A 81 4.75 5.39 -19.98
C ASN A 81 3.65 5.14 -21.01
N LYS A 82 3.92 5.46 -22.27
CA LYS A 82 2.96 5.32 -23.37
C LYS A 82 2.63 3.85 -23.70
N GLU A 83 3.43 2.92 -23.20
CA GLU A 83 3.20 1.48 -23.36
C GLU A 83 2.39 0.88 -22.20
N CYS A 84 1.97 1.68 -21.22
CA CYS A 84 1.05 1.27 -20.15
C CYS A 84 -0.33 1.88 -20.41
N ASP A 85 -1.37 1.05 -20.41
CA ASP A 85 -2.76 1.51 -20.54
C ASP A 85 -3.21 2.22 -19.24
N THR A 86 -2.64 1.83 -18.10
CA THR A 86 -2.86 2.48 -16.80
C THR A 86 -1.58 2.52 -15.96
N MET A 87 -1.51 3.43 -14.99
CA MET A 87 -0.37 3.53 -14.06
C MET A 87 -0.23 2.31 -13.13
N PHE A 88 -1.24 1.43 -13.04
CA PHE A 88 -1.20 0.23 -12.20
C PHE A 88 -0.60 -0.98 -12.91
N GLU A 89 -0.23 -0.83 -14.18
CA GLU A 89 0.44 -1.88 -14.93
C GLU A 89 1.92 -1.94 -14.60
N LYS A 90 2.52 -3.10 -14.84
CA LYS A 90 3.96 -3.27 -14.78
C LYS A 90 4.57 -2.60 -16.01
N PRO A 91 5.44 -1.57 -15.87
CA PRO A 91 6.03 -0.92 -17.02
C PRO A 91 7.02 -1.84 -17.76
N PRO A 92 7.14 -1.72 -19.09
CA PRO A 92 8.12 -2.46 -19.87
C PRO A 92 9.54 -2.31 -19.32
N GLY A 93 10.26 -3.42 -19.21
CA GLY A 93 11.62 -3.43 -18.69
C GLY A 93 11.73 -3.49 -17.16
N ALA A 94 10.64 -3.29 -16.41
CA ALA A 94 10.66 -3.54 -14.98
C ALA A 94 10.94 -5.04 -14.69
N PRO A 95 11.77 -5.36 -13.69
CA PRO A 95 12.08 -6.75 -13.38
C PRO A 95 10.84 -7.45 -12.80
N ASP A 96 10.67 -8.74 -13.14
CA ASP A 96 9.74 -9.58 -12.39
C ASP A 96 10.27 -9.83 -10.99
N LEU A 97 9.41 -9.68 -9.99
CA LEU A 97 9.75 -9.98 -8.61
C LEU A 97 9.69 -11.50 -8.39
N THR A 98 10.74 -12.04 -7.80
CA THR A 98 10.69 -13.39 -7.22
C THR A 98 9.74 -13.41 -6.03
N ALA A 99 9.34 -14.61 -5.59
CA ALA A 99 8.48 -14.76 -4.42
C ALA A 99 9.08 -14.12 -3.14
N SER A 100 10.40 -14.17 -2.98
CA SER A 100 11.11 -13.54 -1.84
C SER A 100 11.06 -12.01 -1.93
N GLU A 101 11.25 -11.45 -3.11
CA GLU A 101 11.23 -10.00 -3.34
C GLU A 101 9.82 -9.44 -3.20
N ALA A 102 8.81 -10.14 -3.72
CA ALA A 102 7.41 -9.79 -3.52
C ALA A 102 7.03 -9.83 -2.04
N LEU A 103 7.43 -10.88 -1.31
CA LEU A 103 7.18 -10.95 0.13
C LEU A 103 7.85 -9.79 0.88
N TYR A 104 9.10 -9.46 0.54
CA TYR A 104 9.80 -8.32 1.12
C TYR A 104 9.04 -7.01 0.85
N LEU A 105 8.72 -6.73 -0.43
CA LEU A 105 7.96 -5.54 -0.85
C LEU A 105 6.67 -5.39 -0.05
N TYR A 106 5.80 -6.40 -0.05
CA TYR A 106 4.51 -6.29 0.62
C TYR A 106 4.65 -6.16 2.14
N SER A 107 5.66 -6.81 2.74
CA SER A 107 5.86 -6.73 4.18
C SER A 107 6.31 -5.34 4.61
N THR A 108 7.31 -4.77 3.93
CA THR A 108 7.79 -3.43 4.25
C THR A 108 6.78 -2.35 3.86
N LEU A 109 6.00 -2.55 2.80
CA LEU A 109 4.97 -1.60 2.40
C LEU A 109 3.89 -1.47 3.48
N VAL A 110 3.44 -2.59 4.05
CA VAL A 110 2.48 -2.57 5.17
C VAL A 110 3.08 -1.83 6.38
N ASP A 111 4.35 -2.07 6.69
CA ASP A 111 5.02 -1.41 7.83
C ASP A 111 5.11 0.11 7.64
N ILE A 112 5.45 0.54 6.43
CA ILE A 112 5.51 1.96 6.05
C ILE A 112 4.11 2.58 6.13
N ILE A 113 3.09 1.89 5.60
CA ILE A 113 1.69 2.34 5.66
C ILE A 113 1.24 2.60 7.10
N LEU A 114 1.50 1.66 8.00
CA LEU A 114 1.07 1.78 9.40
C LEU A 114 1.83 2.89 10.13
N ARG A 115 3.12 3.06 9.86
CA ARG A 115 3.91 4.16 10.43
C ARG A 115 3.42 5.53 9.96
N ILE A 116 3.08 5.64 8.67
CA ILE A 116 2.48 6.87 8.13
C ILE A 116 1.12 7.10 8.77
N ALA A 117 0.29 6.07 8.91
CA ALA A 117 -1.01 6.19 9.56
C ALA A 117 -0.91 6.70 11.00
N GLU A 118 0.07 6.22 11.77
CA GLU A 118 0.40 6.75 13.11
C GLU A 118 0.84 8.22 13.06
N THR A 119 1.77 8.56 12.17
CA THR A 119 2.32 9.92 12.08
C THR A 119 1.28 10.94 11.64
N GLU A 120 0.36 10.54 10.75
CA GLU A 120 -0.66 11.39 10.14
C GLU A 120 -2.03 11.28 10.83
N ASP A 121 -2.10 10.58 11.97
CA ASP A 121 -3.34 10.32 12.73
C ASP A 121 -4.48 9.73 11.87
N ILE A 122 -4.13 8.88 10.90
CA ILE A 122 -5.10 8.17 10.07
C ILE A 122 -5.69 7.03 10.89
N ARG A 123 -7.00 7.08 11.11
CA ARG A 123 -7.78 6.10 11.90
C ARG A 123 -8.28 4.93 11.09
N ILE A 124 -8.59 5.17 9.81
CA ILE A 124 -9.11 4.17 8.89
C ILE A 124 -8.29 4.15 7.62
N LEU A 125 -7.74 2.99 7.29
CA LEU A 125 -7.09 2.71 6.02
C LEU A 125 -8.01 1.85 5.18
N THR A 126 -8.23 2.22 3.91
CA THR A 126 -9.03 1.43 2.97
C THR A 126 -8.30 1.22 1.67
N PHE A 127 -8.46 0.07 1.04
CA PHE A 127 -7.91 -0.20 -0.30
C PHE A 127 -8.73 -1.26 -1.02
N GLN A 128 -8.53 -1.35 -2.33
CA GLN A 128 -9.25 -2.28 -3.19
C GLN A 128 -8.31 -3.21 -3.97
N ALA A 129 -8.72 -4.46 -4.11
CA ALA A 129 -8.02 -5.48 -4.88
C ALA A 129 -8.82 -5.82 -6.14
N TYR A 130 -8.44 -5.23 -7.27
CA TYR A 130 -9.24 -5.27 -8.49
C TYR A 130 -9.26 -6.63 -9.21
N SER A 131 -8.34 -7.55 -8.92
CA SER A 131 -8.30 -8.89 -9.51
C SER A 131 -8.48 -10.00 -8.48
N GLU A 132 -9.05 -11.14 -8.90
CA GLU A 132 -9.25 -12.30 -8.02
C GLU A 132 -7.92 -12.86 -7.48
N GLU A 133 -6.87 -12.82 -8.30
CA GLU A 133 -5.53 -13.25 -7.92
C GLU A 133 -4.96 -12.37 -6.80
N LEU A 134 -5.08 -11.04 -6.94
CA LEU A 134 -4.68 -10.09 -5.90
C LEU A 134 -5.49 -10.26 -4.62
N ARG A 135 -6.80 -10.51 -4.74
CA ARG A 135 -7.68 -10.76 -3.59
C ARG A 135 -7.21 -11.93 -2.74
N ARG A 136 -6.82 -13.05 -3.35
CA ARG A 136 -6.30 -14.22 -2.62
C ARG A 136 -5.02 -13.91 -1.85
N VAL A 137 -4.14 -13.10 -2.44
CA VAL A 137 -2.88 -12.69 -1.81
C VAL A 137 -3.14 -11.70 -0.67
N TYR A 138 -3.94 -10.66 -0.91
CA TYR A 138 -4.25 -9.64 0.08
C TYR A 138 -5.08 -10.17 1.24
N ASP A 139 -6.07 -11.05 1.03
CA ASP A 139 -6.81 -11.69 2.12
C ASP A 139 -5.87 -12.36 3.12
N LYS A 140 -4.88 -13.10 2.62
CA LYS A 140 -3.91 -13.80 3.45
C LYS A 140 -2.97 -12.82 4.16
N LEU A 141 -2.47 -11.82 3.45
CA LEU A 141 -1.54 -10.83 4.00
C LEU A 141 -2.24 -9.97 5.07
N VAL A 142 -3.39 -9.39 4.76
CA VAL A 142 -4.15 -8.53 5.67
C VAL A 142 -4.51 -9.26 6.94
N ARG A 143 -5.07 -10.48 6.86
CA ARG A 143 -5.41 -11.27 8.05
C ARG A 143 -4.18 -11.56 8.90
N ARG A 144 -3.05 -11.91 8.27
CA ARG A 144 -1.80 -12.19 8.97
C ARG A 144 -1.28 -10.94 9.68
N TYR A 145 -1.27 -9.79 9.00
CA TYR A 145 -0.77 -8.53 9.56
C TYR A 145 -1.68 -7.99 10.65
N ALA A 146 -3.00 -8.02 10.43
CA ALA A 146 -3.99 -7.62 11.42
C ALA A 146 -3.83 -8.44 12.71
N ALA A 147 -3.74 -9.76 12.60
CA ALA A 147 -3.51 -10.63 13.75
C ALA A 147 -2.15 -10.37 14.44
N ALA A 148 -1.08 -10.17 13.67
CA ALA A 148 0.25 -9.93 14.23
C ALA A 148 0.40 -8.58 14.94
N ARG A 149 -0.46 -7.61 14.60
CA ARG A 149 -0.43 -6.23 15.10
C ARG A 149 -1.66 -5.85 15.91
N ASN A 150 -2.54 -6.81 16.19
CA ASN A 150 -3.80 -6.59 16.90
C ASN A 150 -4.71 -5.52 16.27
N LEU A 151 -4.67 -5.38 14.94
CA LEU A 151 -5.52 -4.42 14.21
C LEU A 151 -6.87 -5.05 13.90
N ASP A 152 -7.92 -4.24 13.90
CA ASP A 152 -9.24 -4.66 13.42
C ASP A 152 -9.32 -4.47 11.89
N ALA A 153 -9.63 -5.55 11.18
CA ALA A 153 -9.66 -5.59 9.72
C ALA A 153 -10.96 -6.21 9.21
N HIS A 154 -11.72 -5.43 8.44
CA HIS A 154 -12.90 -5.88 7.72
C HIS A 154 -12.56 -6.13 6.25
N ILE A 155 -12.99 -7.29 5.74
CA ILE A 155 -12.77 -7.71 4.36
C ILE A 155 -14.13 -8.04 3.76
N GLU A 156 -14.52 -7.31 2.71
CA GLU A 156 -15.77 -7.53 1.99
C GLU A 156 -15.52 -7.47 0.48
N GLY A 157 -15.54 -8.64 -0.17
CA GLY A 157 -15.30 -8.72 -1.60
C GLY A 157 -13.87 -8.32 -1.97
N ALA A 158 -13.75 -7.22 -2.69
CA ALA A 158 -12.48 -6.62 -3.10
C ALA A 158 -12.05 -5.45 -2.18
N CYS A 159 -12.87 -5.09 -1.20
CA CYS A 159 -12.64 -3.96 -0.31
C CYS A 159 -12.06 -4.42 1.02
N TYR A 160 -11.01 -3.72 1.44
CA TYR A 160 -10.29 -3.98 2.68
C TYR A 160 -10.34 -2.71 3.51
N VAL A 161 -10.73 -2.83 4.78
CA VAL A 161 -10.79 -1.73 5.73
C VAL A 161 -10.02 -2.14 6.98
N ILE A 162 -9.08 -1.30 7.40
CA ILE A 162 -8.26 -1.53 8.60
C ILE A 162 -8.46 -0.34 9.53
N ARG A 163 -8.90 -0.62 10.76
CA ARG A 163 -8.90 0.36 11.86
C ARG A 163 -7.53 0.32 12.52
N THR A 164 -6.93 1.49 12.67
CA THR A 164 -5.66 1.66 13.40
C THR A 164 -5.96 2.02 14.86
N ASP A 165 -4.99 1.74 15.75
CA ASP A 165 -5.11 1.94 17.20
C ASP A 165 -4.80 3.38 17.65
N ASN A 166 -4.48 4.28 16.70
CA ASN A 166 -4.27 5.69 16.98
C ASN A 166 -5.49 6.26 17.68
#